data_AF-A0A538LJJ4-F1
#
_entry.id   AF-A0A538LJJ4-F1
#
_cell.length_a   1.000
_cell.length_b   1.000
_cell.length_c   1.000
_cell.angle_alpha   90.00
_cell.angle_beta   90.00
_cell.angle_gamma   90.00
#
_symmetry.space_group_name_H-M   'P 1'
#
loop_
_entity.id
_entity.type
_entity.pdbx_description
1 polymer ?
#
loop_
_entity_poly.entity_id
_entity_poly.type
_entity_poly.pdbx_seq_one_letter_code
_entity_poly.pdbx_strand_id
1 'polypeptide(L)'
;MPVLRRRLQPDAARAGRRDRQGHVAGRPRRHAREPLHQGPLRVPLRAESVVAQVLYWQDVPSVVKDGEAKRQLPDWFQQEIDRRAMEQGLVGSDAYLEHWHWEDAEGTLDEVVASLERRWAPS
;
A
#
# COMPACT_ATOMS: atom_id res chain seq x y z
N MET A 1 16.70 26.49 -15.75
CA MET A 1 16.88 25.77 -14.47
C MET A 1 16.27 24.37 -14.61
N PRO A 2 17.07 23.29 -14.70
CA PRO A 2 16.55 21.94 -14.82
C PRO A 2 16.14 21.38 -13.45
N VAL A 3 14.90 20.88 -13.37
CA VAL A 3 14.30 20.24 -12.20
C VAL A 3 14.98 18.90 -11.88
N LEU A 4 15.62 18.81 -10.72
CA LEU A 4 16.19 17.55 -10.24
C LEU A 4 15.12 16.72 -9.53
N ARG A 5 15.05 15.47 -9.98
CA ARG A 5 13.99 14.50 -9.73
C ARG A 5 14.10 13.88 -8.34
N ARG A 6 12.97 13.92 -7.64
CA ARG A 6 12.51 13.09 -6.52
C ARG A 6 13.10 11.67 -6.55
N ARG A 7 13.75 11.24 -5.46
CA ARG A 7 13.85 9.83 -5.07
C ARG A 7 13.59 9.69 -3.58
N LEU A 8 12.39 9.24 -3.24
CA LEU A 8 12.13 8.61 -1.95
C LEU A 8 11.19 7.43 -2.17
N GLN A 9 11.80 6.30 -2.55
CA GLN A 9 11.39 4.93 -2.24
C GLN A 9 12.47 3.99 -2.79
N PRO A 10 12.90 3.02 -1.98
CA PRO A 10 12.67 1.64 -2.40
C PRO A 10 12.10 0.75 -1.29
N ASP A 11 11.09 -0.03 -1.68
CA ASP A 11 10.63 -1.26 -1.02
C ASP A 11 11.56 -2.45 -1.39
N ALA A 12 11.29 -3.61 -0.79
CA ALA A 12 12.16 -4.73 -0.50
C ALA A 12 12.42 -5.75 -1.64
N ALA A 13 13.14 -6.81 -1.23
CA ALA A 13 13.32 -8.15 -1.81
C ALA A 13 14.52 -8.39 -2.76
N ARG A 14 15.46 -9.24 -2.32
CA ARG A 14 15.55 -10.65 -2.75
C ARG A 14 16.75 -11.40 -2.17
N ALA A 15 16.51 -12.70 -1.97
CA ALA A 15 17.47 -13.72 -1.60
C ALA A 15 18.57 -13.96 -2.66
N GLY A 16 19.74 -14.42 -2.21
CA GLY A 16 20.78 -14.94 -3.10
C GLY A 16 22.04 -15.46 -2.41
N ARG A 17 22.13 -16.80 -2.31
CA ARG A 17 23.36 -17.61 -2.49
C ARG A 17 24.37 -17.70 -1.32
N ARG A 18 24.31 -18.84 -0.61
CA ARG A 18 25.43 -19.47 0.12
C ARG A 18 26.00 -20.59 -0.77
N ASP A 19 27.26 -20.47 -1.20
CA ASP A 19 28.08 -21.57 -1.75
C ASP A 19 28.77 -22.27 -0.54
N ARG A 20 28.50 -23.54 -0.23
CA ARG A 20 28.93 -24.83 -0.83
C ARG A 20 30.27 -25.35 -0.26
N GLN A 21 30.15 -26.44 0.52
CA GLN A 21 30.97 -27.68 0.60
C GLN A 21 30.75 -28.24 2.02
N GLY A 22 30.29 -29.46 2.30
CA GLY A 22 30.25 -30.71 1.54
C GLY A 22 31.14 -31.71 2.26
N HIS A 23 30.57 -32.60 3.09
CA HIS A 23 31.15 -33.94 3.31
C HIS A 23 30.11 -34.95 3.83
N VAL A 24 30.35 -36.18 3.40
CA VAL A 24 29.52 -37.39 3.32
C VAL A 24 29.38 -38.14 4.65
N ALA A 25 28.21 -38.76 4.92
CA ALA A 25 28.07 -40.22 5.17
C ALA A 25 26.68 -40.62 5.72
N GLY A 26 26.16 -41.77 5.25
CA GLY A 26 25.28 -42.65 6.04
C GLY A 26 23.84 -42.89 5.55
N ARG A 27 23.64 -43.88 4.66
CA ARG A 27 22.37 -44.66 4.54
C ARG A 27 22.17 -45.49 5.84
N PRO A 28 20.97 -45.99 6.24
CA PRO A 28 20.07 -46.77 5.37
C PRO A 28 18.54 -46.70 5.62
N ARG A 29 17.84 -47.28 4.63
CA ARG A 29 16.46 -47.79 4.50
C ARG A 29 15.70 -48.20 5.79
N ARG A 30 14.37 -47.98 5.83
CA ARG A 30 13.31 -48.98 5.51
C ARG A 30 11.88 -48.44 5.74
N HIS A 31 10.98 -48.86 4.85
CA HIS A 31 9.54 -49.15 4.97
C HIS A 31 8.68 -48.52 6.08
N ALA A 32 7.52 -47.96 5.71
CA ALA A 32 6.22 -48.68 5.77
C ALA A 32 5.00 -47.74 5.62
N ARG A 33 4.09 -48.13 4.73
CA ARG A 33 2.61 -48.07 4.83
C ARG A 33 1.92 -46.69 4.81
N GLU A 34 1.37 -46.40 3.63
CA GLU A 34 -0.03 -46.05 3.28
C GLU A 34 -0.94 -45.19 4.20
N PRO A 35 -1.91 -44.48 3.57
CA PRO A 35 -2.53 -43.25 4.08
C PRO A 35 -3.77 -43.53 4.94
N LEU A 36 -4.39 -42.48 5.50
CA LEU A 36 -5.83 -42.18 5.49
C LEU A 36 -6.14 -41.02 6.47
N HIS A 37 -6.63 -39.94 5.86
CA HIS A 37 -7.71 -39.07 6.31
C HIS A 37 -7.58 -38.08 7.49
N GLN A 38 -8.18 -36.92 7.16
CA GLN A 38 -8.84 -35.95 8.05
C GLN A 38 -7.95 -34.85 8.63
N GLY A 39 -7.51 -33.95 7.75
CA GLY A 39 -7.16 -32.60 8.17
C GLY A 39 -8.43 -31.86 8.62
N PRO A 40 -8.41 -31.12 9.75
CA PRO A 40 -9.53 -30.28 10.13
C PRO A 40 -9.76 -29.26 9.03
N LEU A 41 -11.03 -29.06 8.67
CA LEU A 41 -11.47 -27.99 7.78
C LEU A 41 -10.82 -26.68 8.25
N ARG A 42 -9.79 -26.22 7.53
CA ARG A 42 -9.25 -24.88 7.71
C ARG A 42 -10.26 -23.94 7.07
N VAL A 43 -11.23 -23.51 7.87
CA VAL A 43 -12.03 -22.32 7.56
C VAL A 43 -11.01 -21.19 7.39
N PRO A 44 -10.82 -20.59 6.21
CA PRO A 44 -10.04 -19.36 6.14
C PRO A 44 -10.74 -18.37 7.05
N LEU A 45 -10.00 -17.87 8.05
CA LEU A 45 -10.46 -16.85 8.96
C LEU A 45 -11.06 -15.72 8.12
N ARG A 46 -12.27 -15.31 8.51
CA ARG A 46 -12.88 -13.98 8.34
C ARG A 46 -12.09 -13.11 7.38
N ALA A 47 -12.64 -12.87 6.18
CA ALA A 47 -12.16 -11.84 5.25
C ALA A 47 -11.59 -10.68 6.06
N GLU A 48 -10.27 -10.63 6.11
CA GLU A 48 -9.54 -9.63 6.87
C GLU A 48 -9.97 -8.31 6.25
N SER A 49 -10.54 -7.42 7.07
CA SER A 49 -11.08 -6.15 6.60
C SER A 49 -10.08 -5.52 5.64
N VAL A 50 -10.46 -5.38 4.38
CA VAL A 50 -9.62 -4.69 3.40
C VAL A 50 -9.71 -3.22 3.77
N VAL A 51 -8.64 -2.71 4.37
CA VAL A 51 -8.53 -1.32 4.79
C VAL A 51 -7.51 -0.66 3.88
N ALA A 52 -8.02 0.11 2.92
CA ALA A 52 -7.16 1.01 2.15
C ALA A 52 -6.78 2.21 3.01
N GLN A 53 -5.65 2.84 2.74
CA GLN A 53 -5.22 4.08 3.39
C GLN A 53 -5.30 5.22 2.38
N VAL A 54 -5.90 6.34 2.77
CA VAL A 54 -6.01 7.55 1.97
C VAL A 54 -5.05 8.59 2.55
N LEU A 55 -4.26 9.21 1.69
CA LEU A 55 -3.42 10.35 2.00
C LEU A 55 -4.23 11.62 1.82
N TYR A 56 -4.40 12.36 2.90
CA TYR A 56 -5.05 13.66 2.92
C TYR A 56 -4.03 14.78 3.08
N TRP A 57 -4.31 15.90 2.42
CA TRP A 57 -3.75 17.19 2.78
C TRP A 57 -4.86 18.01 3.43
N GLN A 58 -4.75 18.25 4.74
CA GLN A 58 -5.86 18.74 5.55
C GLN A 58 -7.11 17.86 5.34
N ASP A 59 -8.14 18.35 4.66
CA ASP A 59 -9.39 17.62 4.40
C ASP A 59 -9.48 17.09 2.95
N VAL A 60 -8.51 17.41 2.09
CA VAL A 60 -8.55 17.06 0.66
C VAL A 60 -7.77 15.78 0.39
N PRO A 61 -8.38 14.73 -0.19
CA PRO A 61 -7.68 13.48 -0.48
C PRO A 61 -6.79 13.63 -1.72
N SER A 62 -5.68 12.89 -1.76
CA SER A 62 -4.67 13.00 -2.82
C SER A 62 -4.29 11.64 -3.43
N VAL A 63 -4.04 10.64 -2.58
CA VAL A 63 -3.59 9.31 -3.00
C VAL A 63 -4.27 8.26 -2.15
N VAL A 64 -4.65 7.14 -2.76
CA VAL A 64 -5.14 5.95 -2.02
C VAL A 64 -4.12 4.84 -2.18
N LYS A 65 -3.85 4.08 -1.12
CA LYS A 65 -2.97 2.90 -1.16
C LYS A 65 -3.62 1.71 -0.47
N ASP A 66 -3.30 0.52 -0.93
CA ASP A 66 -3.65 -0.75 -0.31
C ASP A 66 -2.40 -1.64 -0.31
N GLY A 67 -1.75 -1.77 0.84
CA GLY A 67 -0.42 -2.38 0.94
C GLY A 67 0.59 -1.72 -0.01
N GLU A 68 1.05 -2.49 -1.01
CA GLU A 68 1.98 -2.04 -2.05
C GLU A 68 1.30 -1.30 -3.21
N ALA A 69 0.00 -1.52 -3.42
CA ALA A 69 -0.75 -0.89 -4.49
C ALA A 69 -1.04 0.58 -4.14
N LYS A 70 -0.83 1.49 -5.10
CA LYS A 70 -1.09 2.93 -4.94
C LYS A 70 -1.83 3.45 -6.16
N ARG A 71 -2.87 4.26 -5.93
CA ARG A 71 -3.60 4.95 -6.98
C ARG A 71 -3.62 6.45 -6.68
N GLN A 72 -3.23 7.24 -7.67
CA GLN A 72 -3.37 8.69 -7.63
C GLN A 72 -4.81 9.06 -8.00
N LEU A 73 -5.37 10.02 -7.26
CA LEU A 73 -6.66 10.60 -7.60
C LEU A 73 -6.52 11.56 -8.79
N PRO A 74 -7.64 11.92 -9.46
CA PRO A 74 -7.65 12.90 -10.53
C PRO A 74 -6.96 14.23 -10.17
N ASP A 75 -6.41 14.90 -11.17
CA ASP A 75 -5.62 16.13 -11.01
C ASP A 75 -6.39 17.28 -10.32
N TRP A 76 -7.72 17.34 -10.44
CA TRP A 76 -8.52 18.38 -9.80
C TRP A 76 -8.45 18.34 -8.25
N PHE A 77 -8.14 17.19 -7.65
CA PHE A 77 -7.85 17.14 -6.22
C PHE A 77 -6.58 17.93 -5.87
N GLN A 78 -5.55 17.89 -6.73
CA GLN A 78 -4.35 18.72 -6.55
C GLN A 78 -4.68 20.21 -6.72
N GLN A 79 -5.54 20.55 -7.68
CA GLN A 79 -5.99 21.94 -7.86
C GLN A 79 -6.76 22.45 -6.63
N GLU A 80 -7.56 21.61 -5.99
CA GLU A 80 -8.27 21.97 -4.76
C GLU A 80 -7.31 22.15 -3.56
N ILE A 81 -6.27 21.30 -3.46
CA ILE A 81 -5.18 21.46 -2.48
C ILE A 81 -4.46 22.79 -2.70
N ASP A 82 -4.06 23.08 -3.94
CA ASP A 82 -3.37 24.32 -4.30
C ASP A 82 -4.24 25.55 -4.03
N ARG A 83 -5.52 25.51 -4.40
CA ARG A 83 -6.51 26.56 -4.10
C ARG A 83 -6.58 26.83 -2.60
N ARG A 84 -6.76 25.80 -1.77
CA ARG A 84 -6.83 25.95 -0.31
C ARG A 84 -5.50 26.41 0.29
N ALA A 85 -4.37 25.95 -0.24
CA ALA A 85 -3.05 26.40 0.19
C ALA A 85 -2.81 27.87 -0.16
N MET A 86 -3.27 28.33 -1.34
CA MET A 86 -3.22 29.73 -1.75
C MET A 86 -4.10 30.61 -0.86
N GLU A 87 -5.34 30.18 -0.59
CA GLU A 87 -6.26 30.90 0.31
C GLU A 87 -5.69 31.05 1.73
N GLN A 88 -4.97 30.05 2.22
CA GLN A 88 -4.35 30.05 3.55
C GLN A 88 -2.94 30.67 3.57
N GLY A 89 -2.37 31.03 2.40
CA GLY A 89 -1.00 31.53 2.31
C GLY A 89 0.06 30.49 2.69
N LEU A 90 -0.25 29.20 2.57
CA LEU A 90 0.65 28.09 2.92
C LEU A 90 1.55 27.66 1.75
N VAL A 91 1.30 28.19 0.54
CA VAL A 91 2.09 27.86 -0.66
C VAL A 91 3.56 28.18 -0.44
N GLY A 92 4.42 27.17 -0.64
CA GLY A 92 5.87 27.31 -0.50
C GLY A 92 6.39 27.37 0.94
N SER A 93 5.53 27.13 1.93
CA SER A 93 5.90 27.04 3.35
C SER A 93 6.05 25.59 3.80
N ASP A 94 6.89 25.34 4.82
CA ASP A 94 6.97 24.02 5.47
C ASP A 94 5.62 23.56 6.04
N ALA A 95 4.77 24.51 6.46
CA ALA A 95 3.42 24.21 6.94
C ALA A 95 2.59 23.42 5.91
N TYR A 96 2.80 23.63 4.60
CA TYR A 96 2.17 22.83 3.56
C TYR A 96 2.52 21.33 3.67
N LEU A 97 3.76 21.01 4.04
CA LEU A 97 4.24 19.64 4.22
C LEU A 97 3.77 19.02 5.54
N GLU A 98 3.49 19.84 6.55
CA GLU A 98 3.05 19.39 7.88
C GLU A 98 1.59 18.92 7.90
N HIS A 99 0.77 19.33 6.94
CA HIS A 99 -0.65 18.98 6.89
C HIS A 99 -0.97 17.63 6.24
N TRP A 100 0.04 16.90 5.77
CA TRP A 100 -0.13 15.58 5.17
C TRP A 100 -0.33 14.50 6.24
N HIS A 101 -1.38 13.70 6.11
CA HIS A 101 -1.61 12.56 7.00
C HIS A 101 -2.34 11.41 6.29
N TRP A 102 -2.15 10.21 6.81
CA TRP A 102 -2.82 9.00 6.34
C TRP A 102 -4.02 8.70 7.22
N GLU A 103 -5.14 8.35 6.59
CA GLU A 103 -6.31 7.82 7.28
C GLU A 103 -6.73 6.47 6.68
N ASP A 104 -7.23 5.60 7.54
CA ASP A 104 -7.76 4.31 7.16
C ASP A 104 -9.18 4.46 6.57
N ALA A 105 -9.43 3.79 5.45
CA ALA A 105 -10.70 3.78 4.75
C ALA A 105 -11.16 2.33 4.55
N GLU A 106 -12.43 2.08 4.86
CA GLU A 106 -13.04 0.78 4.68
C GLU A 106 -13.32 0.51 3.21
N GLY A 107 -12.83 -0.61 2.69
CA GLY A 107 -13.06 -1.05 1.31
C GLY A 107 -11.78 -1.26 0.52
N THR A 108 -11.95 -1.74 -0.71
CA THR A 108 -10.83 -1.94 -1.63
C THR A 108 -10.32 -0.62 -2.21
N LEU A 109 -9.08 -0.64 -2.73
CA LEU A 109 -8.46 0.51 -3.40
C LEU A 109 -9.38 1.15 -4.46
N ASP A 110 -10.08 0.35 -5.26
CA ASP A 110 -10.95 0.82 -6.32
C ASP A 110 -12.25 1.43 -5.79
N GLU A 111 -12.88 0.76 -4.81
CA GLU A 111 -14.10 1.23 -4.16
C GLU A 111 -13.88 2.55 -3.44
N VAL A 112 -12.78 2.68 -2.70
CA VAL A 112 -12.43 3.92 -2.00
C VAL A 112 -12.20 5.05 -3.00
N VAL A 113 -11.48 4.81 -4.10
CA VAL A 113 -11.26 5.82 -5.14
C VAL A 113 -12.58 6.25 -5.77
N ALA A 114 -13.41 5.30 -6.20
CA ALA A 114 -14.71 5.61 -6.80
C ALA A 114 -15.66 6.34 -5.83
N SER A 115 -15.57 6.02 -4.53
CA SER A 115 -16.32 6.69 -3.48
C SER A 115 -15.87 8.14 -3.30
N LEU A 116 -14.55 8.38 -3.26
CA LEU A 116 -13.97 9.74 -3.16
C LEU A 116 -14.33 10.57 -4.39
N GLU A 117 -14.19 10.02 -5.59
CA GLU A 117 -14.56 10.69 -6.84
C GLU A 117 -16.03 11.07 -6.87
N ARG A 118 -16.93 10.20 -6.38
CA ARG A 118 -18.36 10.49 -6.31
C ARG A 118 -18.69 11.54 -5.26
N ARG A 119 -18.08 11.45 -4.09
CA ARG A 119 -18.31 12.38 -2.96
C ARG A 119 -17.85 13.80 -3.30
N TRP A 120 -16.73 13.91 -4.00
CA TRP A 120 -16.10 15.18 -4.33
C TRP A 120 -16.33 15.57 -5.80
N ALA A 121 -17.19 14.86 -6.52
CA ALA A 121 -17.53 15.20 -7.90
C ALA A 121 -18.00 16.67 -7.97
N PRO A 122 -17.40 17.49 -8.85
CA PRO A 122 -17.90 18.84 -9.07
C PRO A 122 -19.36 18.75 -9.58
N SER A 123 -20.26 19.49 -8.91
CA SER A 123 -21.69 19.53 -9.24
C SER A 123 -21.97 20.27 -10.55
#